data_AF-A0A934BKR4-F1
#
_entry.id   AF-A0A934BKR4-F1
#
_cell.length_a   1.000
_cell.length_b   1.000
_cell.length_c   1.000
_cell.angle_alpha   90.00
_cell.angle_beta   90.00
_cell.angle_gamma   90.00
#
_symmetry.space_group_name_H-M   'P 1'
#
loop_
_entity.id
_entity.type
_entity.pdbx_description
1 polymer ?
#
loop_
_entity_poly.entity_id
_entity_poly.type
_entity_poly.pdbx_seq_one_letter_code
_entity_poly.pdbx_strand_id
1 'polypeptide(L)'
;MYYYLYCITKALHKPLINVVGIGNANVHALQYEDIVAILSEVVMAKIPVSNGNVLRHAAVIEAVRKEQSVLPMRYSSVFKNDARVIEFLKNRYAVFVSDLGRLHHKLEMGIRIMQKKVTVHPHLNLPPPPFSPSVMGTGGGIQGNNEYSPHLVGGGELLHNFKGERWDLPHIRSTLEIGEPS
;
A
#
# COMPACT_ATOMS: atom_id res chain seq x y z
N MET A 1 19.13 24.03 15.59
CA MET A 1 18.14 22.96 15.79
C MET A 1 16.90 23.25 14.96
N TYR A 2 16.05 22.25 14.72
CA TYR A 2 14.69 22.39 14.20
C TYR A 2 13.76 21.49 15.01
N TYR A 3 12.45 21.76 15.00
CA TYR A 3 11.44 20.91 15.64
C TYR A 3 10.63 20.15 14.59
N TYR A 4 10.61 18.83 14.68
CA TYR A 4 9.77 17.96 13.86
C TYR A 4 8.44 17.71 14.57
N LEU A 5 7.32 18.01 13.90
CA LEU A 5 5.96 17.85 14.44
C LEU A 5 5.34 16.52 13.96
N TYR A 6 4.94 15.66 14.90
CA TYR A 6 4.32 14.35 14.62
C TYR A 6 2.80 14.44 14.53
N CYS A 7 2.15 15.03 15.53
CA CYS A 7 0.71 15.19 15.59
C CYS A 7 0.32 16.35 16.50
N ILE A 8 -0.96 16.73 16.42
CA ILE A 8 -1.63 17.62 17.37
C ILE A 8 -2.68 16.80 18.10
N THR A 9 -2.88 17.06 19.39
CA THR A 9 -3.85 16.37 20.24
C THR A 9 -4.36 17.32 21.33
N LYS A 10 -5.24 16.87 22.23
CA LYS A 10 -5.65 17.67 23.40
C LYS A 10 -4.60 17.60 24.51
N ALA A 11 -4.74 18.48 25.51
CA ALA A 11 -3.94 18.47 26.74
C ALA A 11 -3.76 17.03 27.29
N LEU A 12 -2.51 16.59 27.37
CA LEU A 12 -2.16 15.23 27.76
C LEU A 12 -2.46 14.97 29.24
N HIS A 13 -3.39 14.04 29.53
CA HIS A 13 -3.69 13.60 30.90
C HIS A 13 -2.56 12.78 31.55
N LYS A 14 -1.59 12.30 30.77
CA LYS A 14 -0.40 11.55 31.21
C LYS A 14 0.80 11.96 30.35
N PRO A 15 2.03 12.00 30.89
CA PRO A 15 3.23 12.22 30.10
C PRO A 15 3.47 11.06 29.12
N LEU A 16 4.07 11.34 27.96
CA LEU A 16 4.50 10.31 27.00
C LEU A 16 5.81 9.67 27.48
N ILE A 17 5.72 8.46 28.03
CA ILE A 17 6.86 7.71 28.56
C ILE A 17 7.38 6.74 27.48
N ASN A 18 8.71 6.64 27.35
CA ASN A 18 9.41 5.73 26.42
C ASN A 18 9.10 5.92 24.91
N VAL A 19 8.57 7.08 24.51
CA VAL A 19 8.30 7.40 23.09
C VAL A 19 9.53 8.06 22.45
N VAL A 20 10.18 7.33 21.53
CA VAL A 20 11.43 7.76 20.86
C VAL A 20 11.16 8.20 19.43
N GLY A 21 11.59 9.41 19.09
CA GLY A 21 11.35 10.05 17.79
C GLY A 21 12.33 9.66 16.68
N ILE A 22 12.31 10.45 15.62
CA ILE A 22 13.27 10.41 14.50
C ILE A 22 14.67 10.74 15.02
N GLY A 23 15.70 10.05 14.51
CA GLY A 23 17.09 10.23 14.95
C GLY A 23 17.38 9.84 16.40
N ASN A 24 16.51 9.04 17.03
CA ASN A 24 16.50 8.75 18.48
C ASN A 24 16.26 9.97 19.39
N ALA A 25 15.73 11.08 18.87
CA ALA A 25 15.41 12.25 19.69
C ALA A 25 14.27 11.98 20.69
N ASN A 26 14.34 12.61 21.87
CA ASN A 26 13.26 12.57 22.85
C ASN A 26 12.02 13.32 22.33
N VAL A 27 10.86 12.66 22.34
CA VAL A 27 9.58 13.30 22.05
C VAL A 27 9.10 14.07 23.27
N HIS A 28 8.63 15.29 23.05
CA HIS A 28 8.04 16.14 24.08
C HIS A 28 6.78 16.85 23.57
N ALA A 29 6.10 17.50 24.50
CA ALA A 29 4.82 18.17 24.30
C ALA A 29 5.01 19.69 24.42
N LEU A 30 4.51 20.44 23.44
CA LEU A 30 4.42 21.90 23.48
C LEU A 30 2.95 22.30 23.46
N GLN A 31 2.48 22.90 24.55
CA GLN A 31 1.06 23.22 24.76
C GLN A 31 0.70 24.62 24.25
N TYR A 32 -0.51 24.76 23.72
CA TYR A 32 -1.17 26.03 23.43
C TYR A 32 -2.68 25.87 23.75
N GLU A 33 -3.16 26.60 24.76
CA GLU A 33 -4.54 26.48 25.27
C GLU A 33 -4.89 25.00 25.62
N ASP A 34 -6.00 24.44 25.10
CA ASP A 34 -6.40 23.04 25.33
C ASP A 34 -5.76 22.03 24.36
N ILE A 35 -4.90 22.47 23.41
CA ILE A 35 -4.22 21.61 22.44
C ILE A 35 -2.70 21.52 22.67
N VAL A 36 -2.11 20.42 22.21
CA VAL A 36 -0.70 20.09 22.36
C VAL A 36 -0.12 19.64 21.02
N ALA A 37 1.01 20.21 20.66
CA ALA A 37 1.89 19.72 19.60
C ALA A 37 2.86 18.67 20.15
N ILE A 38 2.91 17.50 19.51
CA ILE A 38 3.82 16.41 19.87
C ILE A 38 5.00 16.43 18.91
N LEU A 39 6.20 16.69 19.42
CA LEU A 39 7.35 17.06 18.60
C LEU A 39 8.69 16.57 19.19
N SER A 40 9.74 16.59 18.37
CA SER A 40 11.12 16.31 18.81
C SER A 40 12.12 17.19 18.07
N GLU A 41 13.30 17.39 18.66
CA GLU A 41 14.39 18.08 17.99
C GLU A 41 14.98 17.25 16.85
N VAL A 42 15.36 17.92 15.76
CA VAL A 42 16.03 17.35 14.60
C VAL A 42 17.07 18.32 14.03
N VAL A 43 18.13 17.77 13.43
CA VAL A 43 19.25 18.54 12.86
C VAL A 43 18.95 19.14 11.48
N MET A 44 17.94 18.65 10.75
CA MET A 44 17.65 19.04 9.36
C MET A 44 16.24 19.61 9.19
N ALA A 45 16.11 20.67 8.39
CA ALA A 45 14.83 21.28 8.00
C ALA A 45 13.93 20.38 7.13
N LYS A 46 14.51 19.34 6.50
CA LYS A 46 13.84 18.37 5.64
C LYS A 46 14.36 16.98 6.00
N ILE A 47 13.48 16.09 6.45
CA ILE A 47 13.92 14.75 6.85
C ILE A 47 14.02 13.83 5.63
N PRO A 48 15.14 13.10 5.44
CA PRO A 48 15.25 12.09 4.40
C PRO A 48 14.18 11.01 4.53
N VAL A 49 13.47 10.71 3.44
CA VAL A 49 12.49 9.62 3.40
C VAL A 49 13.24 8.29 3.49
N SER A 50 13.00 7.56 4.56
CA SER A 50 13.52 6.21 4.79
C SER A 50 12.49 5.40 5.59
N ASN A 51 12.48 4.08 5.43
CA ASN A 51 11.56 3.20 6.17
C ASN A 51 11.68 3.43 7.68
N GLY A 52 12.90 3.57 8.21
CA GLY A 52 13.11 3.85 9.64
C GLY A 52 12.53 5.18 10.10
N ASN A 53 12.64 6.25 9.31
CA ASN A 53 12.09 7.55 9.68
C ASN A 53 10.55 7.59 9.55
N VAL A 54 10.00 6.95 8.52
CA VAL A 54 8.54 6.85 8.31
C VAL A 54 7.88 5.99 9.38
N LEU A 55 8.47 4.84 9.72
CA LEU A 55 7.99 3.97 10.81
C LEU A 55 8.08 4.66 12.18
N ARG A 56 9.14 5.43 12.45
CA ARG A 56 9.23 6.25 13.68
C ARG A 56 8.16 7.33 13.75
N HIS A 57 7.93 8.03 12.64
CA HIS A 57 6.86 9.04 12.55
C HIS A 57 5.49 8.42 12.87
N ALA A 58 5.16 7.28 12.25
CA ALA A 58 3.94 6.54 12.55
C ALA A 58 3.90 6.04 14.00
N ALA A 59 5.00 5.48 14.53
CA ALA A 59 5.06 4.93 15.89
C ALA A 59 4.83 5.99 16.99
N VAL A 60 5.31 7.22 16.81
CA VAL A 60 5.02 8.34 17.73
C VAL A 60 3.52 8.67 17.69
N ILE A 61 2.93 8.79 16.49
CA ILE A 61 1.49 9.08 16.33
C ILE A 61 0.64 7.97 16.96
N GLU A 62 0.98 6.69 16.71
CA GLU A 62 0.33 5.52 17.30
C GLU A 62 0.44 5.46 18.83
N ALA A 63 1.56 5.89 19.40
CA ALA A 63 1.73 5.94 20.85
C ALA A 63 0.75 6.94 21.49
N VAL A 64 0.54 8.11 20.88
CA VAL A 64 -0.43 9.10 21.35
C VAL A 64 -1.88 8.66 21.06
N ARG A 65 -2.13 8.05 19.88
CA ARG A 65 -3.46 7.58 19.45
C ARG A 65 -4.08 6.54 20.38
N LYS A 66 -3.25 5.79 21.12
CA LYS A 66 -3.71 4.81 22.13
C LYS A 66 -4.32 5.44 23.37
N GLU A 67 -3.90 6.66 23.73
CA GLU A 67 -4.39 7.37 24.92
C GLU A 67 -5.52 8.35 24.58
N GLN A 68 -5.49 9.00 23.41
CA GLN A 68 -6.51 9.96 22.98
C GLN A 68 -6.53 10.22 21.46
N SER A 69 -7.56 10.93 20.97
CA SER A 69 -7.67 11.37 19.58
C SER A 69 -6.50 12.28 19.15
N VAL A 70 -6.04 12.10 17.91
CA VAL A 70 -4.91 12.83 17.32
C VAL A 70 -5.26 13.37 15.93
N LEU A 71 -4.59 14.45 15.54
CA LEU A 71 -4.46 14.90 14.16
C LEU A 71 -3.05 14.57 13.68
N PRO A 72 -2.86 13.51 12.86
CA PRO A 72 -1.58 13.20 12.25
C PRO A 72 -1.09 14.37 11.39
N MET A 73 0.12 14.87 11.66
CA MET A 73 0.72 15.90 10.83
C MET A 73 1.49 15.27 9.67
N ARG A 74 1.52 15.96 8.52
CA ARG A 74 2.21 15.45 7.32
C ARG A 74 3.69 15.17 7.63
N TYR A 75 4.20 14.03 7.16
CA TYR A 75 5.61 13.68 7.27
C TYR A 75 6.53 14.83 6.81
N SER A 76 7.55 15.13 7.62
CA SER A 76 8.47 16.29 7.45
C SER A 76 7.81 17.66 7.62
N SER A 77 6.76 17.76 8.46
CA SER A 77 6.33 19.03 9.07
C SER A 77 7.40 19.50 10.07
N VAL A 78 8.24 20.46 9.67
CA VAL A 78 9.40 20.92 10.45
C VAL A 78 9.39 22.43 10.64
N PHE A 79 9.67 22.88 11.86
CA PHE A 79 9.63 24.28 12.31
C PHE A 79 11.01 24.75 12.79
N LYS A 80 11.26 26.07 12.77
CA LYS A 80 12.56 26.65 13.14
C LYS A 80 12.80 26.74 14.66
N ASN A 81 11.74 26.97 15.44
CA ASN A 81 11.75 27.12 16.90
C ASN A 81 10.32 27.02 17.45
N ASP A 82 10.16 26.95 18.78
CA ASP A 82 8.85 26.84 19.44
C ASP A 82 7.91 27.99 19.10
N ALA A 83 8.42 29.22 18.99
CA ALA A 83 7.61 30.39 18.63
C ALA A 83 6.87 30.19 17.28
N ARG A 84 7.50 29.53 16.30
CA ARG A 84 6.85 29.17 15.02
C ARG A 84 5.88 28.00 15.14
N VAL A 85 6.03 27.12 16.13
CA VAL A 85 5.04 26.07 16.44
C VAL A 85 3.81 26.67 17.14
N ILE A 86 4.02 27.53 18.15
CA ILE A 86 2.95 28.27 18.85
C ILE A 86 2.16 29.15 17.88
N GLU A 87 2.83 29.90 17.00
CA GLU A 87 2.18 30.67 15.92
C GLU A 87 1.33 29.78 15.01
N PHE A 88 1.84 28.60 14.63
CA PHE A 88 1.13 27.64 13.79
C PHE A 88 -0.10 27.03 14.47
N LEU A 89 -0.02 26.72 15.77
CA LEU A 89 -1.15 26.27 16.59
C LEU A 89 -2.19 27.38 16.73
N LYS A 90 -1.79 28.58 17.15
CA LYS A 90 -2.64 29.76 17.32
C LYS A 90 -3.43 30.07 16.05
N ASN A 91 -2.76 30.13 14.90
CA ASN A 91 -3.36 30.48 13.62
C ASN A 91 -4.32 29.42 13.06
N ARG A 92 -4.46 28.26 13.70
CA ARG A 92 -5.37 27.16 13.29
C ARG A 92 -6.18 26.57 14.45
N TYR A 93 -6.13 27.19 15.63
CA TYR A 93 -6.67 26.67 16.89
C TYR A 93 -8.10 26.14 16.76
N ALA A 94 -9.03 26.98 16.28
CA ALA A 94 -10.44 26.61 16.11
C ALA A 94 -10.65 25.43 15.15
N VAL A 95 -9.82 25.30 14.10
CA VAL A 95 -9.89 24.17 13.16
C VAL A 95 -9.40 22.89 13.85
N PHE A 96 -8.27 22.94 14.55
CA PHE A 96 -7.73 21.78 15.27
C PHE A 96 -8.64 21.29 16.39
N VAL A 97 -9.23 22.20 17.18
CA VAL A 97 -10.21 21.85 18.22
C VAL A 97 -11.48 21.22 17.60
N SER A 98 -11.98 21.79 16.49
CA SER A 98 -13.12 21.24 15.76
C SER A 98 -12.83 19.84 15.20
N ASP A 99 -11.67 19.62 14.58
CA ASP A 99 -11.30 18.32 14.01
C ASP A 99 -11.01 17.26 15.09
N LEU A 100 -10.37 17.63 16.20
CA LEU A 100 -10.21 16.74 17.36
C LEU A 100 -11.56 16.33 17.95
N GLY A 101 -12.51 17.27 18.06
CA GLY A 101 -13.89 16.98 18.44
C GLY A 101 -14.60 16.07 17.44
N ARG A 102 -14.40 16.29 16.13
CA ARG A 102 -14.97 15.48 15.05
C ARG A 102 -14.44 14.04 15.02
N LEU A 103 -13.21 13.80 15.47
CA LEU A 103 -12.55 12.49 15.56
C LEU A 103 -12.67 11.81 16.93
N HIS A 104 -13.28 12.48 17.92
CA HIS A 104 -13.47 11.93 19.25
C HIS A 104 -14.31 10.64 19.21
N HIS A 105 -13.84 9.58 19.88
CA HIS A 105 -14.46 8.24 19.88
C HIS A 105 -14.67 7.59 18.50
N LYS A 106 -13.87 7.96 17.48
CA LYS A 106 -13.91 7.34 16.14
C LYS A 106 -12.62 6.59 15.81
N LEU A 107 -12.75 5.52 15.04
CA LEU A 107 -11.65 4.70 14.55
C LEU A 107 -11.43 4.96 13.05
N GLU A 108 -10.17 5.17 12.66
CA GLU A 108 -9.76 5.22 11.25
C GLU A 108 -9.62 3.79 10.70
N MET A 109 -10.20 3.53 9.52
CA MET A 109 -10.24 2.22 8.87
C MET A 109 -9.91 2.34 7.38
N GLY A 110 -8.86 1.65 6.93
CA GLY A 110 -8.48 1.59 5.52
C GLY A 110 -8.96 0.30 4.85
N ILE A 111 -9.78 0.41 3.80
CA ILE A 111 -10.27 -0.75 3.02
C ILE A 111 -9.50 -0.82 1.69
N ARG A 112 -8.93 -2.00 1.38
CA ARG A 112 -8.24 -2.27 0.10
C ARG A 112 -8.85 -3.49 -0.59
N ILE A 113 -9.57 -3.26 -1.67
CA ILE A 113 -10.14 -4.32 -2.51
C ILE A 113 -9.10 -4.73 -3.56
N MET A 114 -8.92 -6.05 -3.78
CA MET A 114 -8.03 -6.60 -4.81
C MET A 114 -8.76 -7.68 -5.60
N GLN A 115 -9.28 -7.33 -6.78
CA GLN A 115 -9.97 -8.27 -7.66
C GLN A 115 -8.99 -8.96 -8.61
N LYS A 116 -8.88 -10.28 -8.51
CA LYS A 116 -8.16 -11.10 -9.50
C LYS A 116 -9.03 -11.23 -10.76
N LYS A 117 -8.59 -10.68 -11.89
CA LYS A 117 -9.17 -11.03 -13.19
C LYS A 117 -8.85 -12.50 -13.47
N VAL A 118 -9.88 -13.34 -13.51
CA VAL A 118 -9.77 -14.70 -14.04
C VAL A 118 -9.94 -14.59 -15.55
N THR A 119 -8.84 -14.72 -16.30
CA THR A 119 -8.92 -15.00 -17.74
C THR A 119 -9.49 -16.41 -17.88
N VAL A 120 -10.82 -16.50 -18.04
CA VAL A 120 -11.43 -17.70 -18.60
C VAL A 120 -10.95 -17.76 -20.03
N HIS A 121 -9.93 -18.58 -20.29
CA HIS A 121 -9.62 -18.97 -21.66
C HIS A 121 -10.89 -19.67 -22.18
N PRO A 122 -11.51 -19.18 -23.28
CA PRO A 122 -12.52 -19.96 -23.97
C PRO A 122 -11.92 -21.34 -24.26
N HIS A 123 -12.73 -22.39 -24.15
CA HIS A 123 -12.30 -23.72 -24.53
C HIS A 123 -11.71 -23.63 -25.95
N LEU A 124 -10.47 -24.11 -26.10
CA LEU A 124 -9.79 -24.08 -27.38
C LEU A 124 -10.51 -25.08 -28.31
N ASN A 125 -11.51 -24.59 -29.03
CA ASN A 125 -12.05 -25.19 -30.26
C ASN A 125 -10.97 -25.09 -31.35
N LEU A 126 -9.82 -25.69 -31.08
CA LEU A 126 -8.89 -26.14 -32.09
C LEU A 126 -9.68 -27.10 -32.98
N PRO A 127 -9.76 -26.87 -34.31
CA PRO A 127 -10.24 -27.91 -35.20
C PRO A 127 -9.37 -29.16 -35.00
N PRO A 128 -9.93 -30.37 -35.13
CA PRO A 128 -9.11 -31.58 -35.10
C PRO A 128 -7.99 -31.43 -36.14
N PRO A 129 -6.74 -31.83 -35.83
CA PRO A 129 -5.63 -31.66 -36.74
C PRO A 129 -5.95 -32.33 -38.08
N PRO A 130 -5.61 -31.71 -39.22
CA PRO A 130 -5.97 -32.25 -40.53
C PRO A 130 -5.38 -33.66 -40.67
N PHE A 131 -6.23 -34.63 -41.02
CA PHE A 131 -5.79 -35.99 -41.32
C PHE A 131 -4.83 -35.95 -42.52
N SER A 132 -3.53 -36.07 -42.27
CA SER A 132 -2.51 -36.25 -43.31
C SER A 132 -2.77 -37.56 -44.06
N PRO A 133 -3.17 -37.54 -45.35
CA PRO A 133 -3.42 -38.76 -46.10
C PRO A 133 -2.07 -39.31 -46.57
N SER A 134 -1.43 -40.12 -45.73
CA SER A 134 -0.14 -40.77 -46.04
C SER A 134 -0.30 -41.79 -47.17
N VAL A 135 -0.14 -41.29 -48.41
CA VAL A 135 0.07 -42.04 -49.67
C VAL A 135 -1.03 -43.05 -50.03
N MET A 136 -1.67 -42.82 -51.17
CA MET A 136 -2.60 -43.76 -51.81
C MET A 136 -1.88 -45.04 -52.27
N GLY A 137 -1.69 -46.00 -51.36
CA GLY A 137 -1.16 -47.32 -51.65
C GLY A 137 -2.21 -48.20 -52.35
N THR A 138 -1.93 -48.63 -53.58
CA THR A 138 -2.88 -49.41 -54.38
C THR A 138 -2.82 -50.90 -54.08
N GLY A 139 -3.96 -51.49 -53.70
CA GLY A 139 -4.33 -52.85 -54.11
C GLY A 139 -4.43 -53.94 -53.03
N GLY A 140 -5.65 -54.48 -52.89
CA GLY A 140 -5.89 -55.86 -52.46
C GLY A 140 -5.84 -56.14 -50.95
N GLY A 141 -6.29 -57.35 -50.59
CA GLY A 141 -6.24 -57.88 -49.22
C GLY A 141 -7.62 -57.99 -48.55
N ILE A 142 -8.13 -59.22 -48.47
CA ILE A 142 -9.15 -59.61 -47.49
C ILE A 142 -8.40 -60.14 -46.25
N GLN A 143 -9.03 -60.06 -45.07
CA GLN A 143 -8.78 -60.96 -43.92
C GLN A 143 -7.50 -60.73 -43.10
N GLY A 144 -7.64 -60.81 -41.76
CA GLY A 144 -6.58 -61.32 -40.89
C GLY A 144 -5.85 -60.34 -39.96
N ASN A 145 -6.27 -60.34 -38.70
CA ASN A 145 -5.44 -60.68 -37.52
C ASN A 145 -4.04 -60.03 -37.32
N ASN A 146 -3.99 -59.19 -36.27
CA ASN A 146 -3.01 -59.23 -35.15
C ASN A 146 -1.68 -58.42 -35.19
N GLU A 147 -1.24 -58.05 -33.98
CA GLU A 147 0.10 -57.65 -33.50
C GLU A 147 0.92 -56.52 -34.18
N TYR A 148 1.34 -55.51 -33.38
CA TYR A 148 2.74 -55.34 -32.92
C TYR A 148 2.89 -54.27 -31.79
N SER A 149 3.97 -54.35 -31.00
CA SER A 149 4.41 -53.46 -29.87
C SER A 149 5.95 -53.61 -29.73
N PRO A 150 6.73 -53.05 -28.75
CA PRO A 150 6.54 -51.98 -27.72
C PRO A 150 6.84 -50.55 -28.26
N HIS A 151 7.35 -49.49 -27.61
CA HIS A 151 8.07 -49.14 -26.33
C HIS A 151 7.54 -47.78 -25.78
N LEU A 152 7.69 -47.28 -24.53
CA LEU A 152 8.51 -47.44 -23.30
C LEU A 152 9.56 -46.32 -23.02
N VAL A 153 9.52 -45.78 -21.78
CA VAL A 153 10.42 -44.78 -21.11
C VAL A 153 10.32 -43.34 -21.68
N GLY A 154 10.32 -42.22 -20.93
CA GLY A 154 10.37 -41.90 -19.47
C GLY A 154 10.87 -40.43 -19.28
N GLY A 155 10.80 -39.72 -18.14
CA GLY A 155 10.20 -39.97 -16.82
C GLY A 155 10.72 -38.95 -15.76
N GLY A 156 9.83 -38.35 -14.94
CA GLY A 156 10.17 -37.30 -13.93
C GLY A 156 10.32 -35.87 -14.48
N GLU A 157 10.41 -34.79 -13.70
CA GLU A 157 10.09 -34.56 -12.28
C GLU A 157 9.84 -33.03 -12.01
N LEU A 158 9.69 -32.59 -10.76
CA LEU A 158 9.35 -31.20 -10.37
C LEU A 158 10.58 -30.28 -10.29
N LEU A 159 10.43 -28.98 -10.62
CA LEU A 159 10.51 -27.84 -9.66
C LEU A 159 10.68 -26.44 -10.32
N HIS A 160 10.19 -25.45 -9.57
CA HIS A 160 10.45 -24.00 -9.59
C HIS A 160 11.51 -23.43 -10.55
N ASN A 161 11.13 -22.36 -11.26
CA ASN A 161 11.68 -21.03 -10.88
C ASN A 161 10.79 -19.84 -11.27
N PHE A 162 10.67 -18.86 -10.37
CA PHE A 162 10.04 -17.57 -10.63
C PHE A 162 11.13 -16.59 -11.10
N LYS A 163 10.91 -15.87 -12.20
CA LYS A 163 11.71 -14.69 -12.55
C LYS A 163 10.76 -13.59 -13.01
N GLY A 164 10.78 -12.45 -12.31
CA GLY A 164 9.80 -11.39 -12.50
C GLY A 164 10.21 -10.41 -13.59
N GLU A 165 9.23 -9.88 -14.33
CA GLU A 165 9.43 -8.85 -15.34
C GLU A 165 8.65 -7.56 -15.01
N ARG A 166 9.18 -6.45 -15.52
CA ARG A 166 8.71 -5.08 -15.29
C ARG A 166 7.74 -4.69 -16.39
N TRP A 167 6.57 -4.18 -16.03
CA TRP A 167 5.58 -3.69 -16.98
C TRP A 167 5.55 -2.16 -17.00
N ASP A 168 6.16 -1.57 -18.03
CA ASP A 168 5.95 -0.17 -18.38
C ASP A 168 4.57 -0.02 -19.07
N LEU A 169 3.81 1.02 -18.68
CA LEU A 169 2.41 1.21 -19.10
C LEU A 169 2.23 2.44 -20.00
N PRO A 170 1.90 2.29 -21.29
CA PRO A 170 1.40 3.40 -22.09
C PRO A 170 -0.02 3.79 -21.65
N HIS A 171 -0.36 5.07 -21.81
CA HIS A 171 -1.67 5.60 -21.39
C HIS A 171 -2.82 5.12 -22.27
N ILE A 172 -3.98 4.87 -21.67
CA ILE A 172 -5.28 4.89 -22.36
C ILE A 172 -6.19 5.87 -21.61
N ARG A 173 -6.59 6.95 -22.29
CA ARG A 173 -7.74 7.76 -21.89
C ARG A 173 -8.99 7.16 -22.52
N SER A 174 -10.10 7.14 -21.80
CA SER A 174 -11.44 6.94 -22.35
C SER A 174 -12.37 8.01 -21.78
N THR A 175 -12.89 8.88 -22.65
CA THR A 175 -13.92 9.87 -22.30
C THR A 175 -15.19 9.15 -21.88
N LEU A 176 -15.92 9.71 -20.91
CA LEU A 176 -17.26 9.25 -20.55
C LEU A 176 -18.26 10.28 -21.10
N GLU A 177 -18.94 9.93 -22.19
CA GLU A 177 -20.13 10.66 -22.64
C GLU A 177 -21.35 10.12 -21.89
N ILE A 178 -22.20 11.04 -21.41
CA ILE A 178 -23.42 10.74 -20.67
C ILE A 178 -24.61 11.24 -21.49
N GLY A 179 -25.44 10.31 -21.96
CA GLY A 179 -26.71 10.61 -22.60
C GLY A 179 -27.82 10.74 -21.57
N GLU A 180 -28.58 11.83 -21.63
CA GLU A 180 -29.79 12.02 -20.82
C GLU A 180 -30.98 11.25 -21.42
N PRO A 181 -31.83 10.61 -20.59
CA PRO A 181 -33.12 10.08 -21.04
C PRO A 181 -34.18 11.19 -21.13
N SER A 182 -35.17 10.99 -22.00
CA SER A 182 -36.37 11.85 -22.18
C SER A 182 -37.56 11.40 -21.33
#